data_AF-A0A2M7QM90-F1
#
_entry.id   AF-A0A2M7QM90-F1
#
_cell.length_a   1.000
_cell.length_b   1.000
_cell.length_c   1.000
_cell.angle_alpha   90.00
_cell.angle_beta   90.00
_cell.angle_gamma   90.00
#
_symmetry.space_group_name_H-M   'P 1'
#
loop_
_entity.id
_entity.type
_entity.pdbx_description
1 polymer ?
#
loop_
_entity_poly.entity_id
_entity_poly.type
_entity_poly.pdbx_seq_one_letter_code
_entity_poly.pdbx_strand_id
1 'polypeptide(L)'
;MALPAVLLTPVALRALQIGGALALAAYVASRKRAAEGPERVDMASEDALDRIPEGADLRADPANGRADAEGRWRRVVRLGGHGLEIEAAALGRLRWRKV
;
A
#
# COMPACT_ATOMS: atom_id res chain seq x y z
N MET A 1 -37.52 1.60 -12.32
CA MET A 1 -36.44 2.33 -13.02
C MET A 1 -35.48 1.30 -13.56
N ALA A 2 -35.26 1.25 -14.88
CA ALA A 2 -34.36 0.27 -15.48
C ALA A 2 -32.91 0.60 -15.08
N LEU A 3 -32.19 -0.38 -14.51
CA LEU A 3 -30.75 -0.24 -14.31
C LEU A 3 -30.12 -0.03 -15.69
N PRO A 4 -29.31 1.02 -15.90
CA PRO A 4 -28.69 1.27 -17.20
C PRO A 4 -27.89 0.03 -17.60
N ALA A 5 -28.12 -0.50 -18.80
CA ALA A 5 -27.51 -1.75 -19.28
C ALA A 5 -25.97 -1.75 -19.21
N VAL A 6 -25.36 -0.56 -19.18
CA VAL A 6 -23.93 -0.31 -18.88
C VAL A 6 -23.47 -0.98 -17.56
N LEU A 7 -24.31 -1.02 -16.53
CA LEU A 7 -24.01 -1.65 -15.23
C LEU A 7 -24.06 -3.18 -15.27
N LEU A 8 -24.67 -3.77 -16.30
CA LEU A 8 -24.75 -5.22 -16.51
C LEU A 8 -23.67 -5.72 -17.48
N THR A 9 -22.77 -4.84 -17.93
CA THR A 9 -21.63 -5.27 -18.71
C THR A 9 -20.69 -6.13 -17.86
N PRO A 10 -20.02 -7.15 -18.43
CA PRO A 10 -19.04 -7.97 -17.72
C PRO A 10 -17.94 -7.13 -17.04
N VAL A 11 -17.58 -5.99 -17.65
CA VAL A 11 -16.60 -5.05 -17.11
C VAL A 11 -17.13 -4.35 -15.85
N ALA A 12 -18.36 -3.85 -15.87
CA ALA A 12 -18.96 -3.21 -14.70
C ALA A 12 -19.09 -4.19 -13.53
N LEU A 13 -19.47 -5.44 -13.81
CA LEU A 13 -19.53 -6.50 -12.80
C LEU A 13 -18.14 -6.79 -12.19
N ARG A 14 -17.09 -6.84 -13.00
CA ARG A 14 -15.72 -7.04 -12.53
C ARG A 14 -15.21 -5.84 -11.72
N ALA A 15 -15.48 -4.63 -12.16
CA ALA A 15 -15.15 -3.42 -11.42
C ALA A 15 -15.85 -3.40 -10.04
N LEU A 16 -17.11 -3.82 -9.97
CA LEU A 16 -17.86 -3.88 -8.73
C LEU A 16 -17.34 -4.98 -7.78
N GLN A 17 -16.93 -6.13 -8.32
CA GLN A 17 -16.31 -7.20 -7.54
C GLN A 17 -14.96 -6.78 -6.95
N ILE A 18 -14.07 -6.23 -7.79
CA ILE A 18 -12.73 -5.81 -7.36
C ILE A 18 -12.83 -4.61 -6.42
N GLY A 19 -13.61 -3.59 -6.79
CA GLY A 19 -13.85 -2.41 -5.97
C GLY A 19 -14.53 -2.75 -4.66
N GLY A 20 -15.52 -3.66 -4.68
CA GLY A 20 -16.19 -4.16 -3.49
C GLY A 20 -15.23 -4.91 -2.56
N ALA A 21 -14.38 -5.80 -3.09
CA ALA A 21 -13.37 -6.51 -2.31
C ALA A 21 -12.35 -5.54 -1.68
N LEU A 22 -11.86 -4.55 -2.43
CA LEU A 22 -10.95 -3.52 -1.92
C LEU A 22 -11.60 -2.67 -0.83
N ALA A 23 -12.84 -2.23 -1.02
CA ALA A 23 -13.58 -1.44 -0.04
C ALA A 23 -13.80 -2.22 1.25
N LEU A 24 -14.14 -3.50 1.16
CA LEU A 24 -14.36 -4.37 2.31
C LEU A 24 -13.05 -4.64 3.07
N ALA A 25 -11.95 -4.88 2.34
CA ALA A 25 -10.63 -5.04 2.93
C ALA A 25 -10.19 -3.77 3.68
N ALA A 26 -10.39 -2.59 3.07
CA ALA A 26 -10.08 -1.31 3.69
C ALA A 26 -10.93 -1.04 4.96
N TYR A 27 -12.23 -1.37 4.91
CA TYR A 27 -13.14 -1.20 6.04
C TYR A 27 -12.78 -2.11 7.22
N VAL A 28 -12.42 -3.37 6.95
CA VAL A 28 -11.98 -4.31 8.00
C VAL A 28 -10.66 -3.84 8.62
N ALA A 29 -9.71 -3.37 7.80
CA ALA A 29 -8.44 -2.85 8.27
C ALA A 29 -8.62 -1.59 9.15
N SER A 30 -9.50 -0.66 8.76
CA SER A 30 -9.77 0.55 9.56
C SER A 30 -10.49 0.25 10.87
N ARG A 31 -11.39 -0.74 10.87
CA ARG A 31 -12.08 -1.20 12.10
C ARG A 31 -11.12 -1.82 13.12
N LYS A 32 -10.09 -2.53 12.67
CA LYS A 32 -9.06 -3.06 13.57
C LYS A 32 -8.28 -1.94 14.26
N ARG A 33 -7.87 -0.91 13.52
CA ARG A 33 -7.18 0.26 14.10
C ARG A 33 -8.04 1.01 15.12
N ALA A 34 -9.33 1.16 14.86
CA ALA A 34 -10.24 1.83 15.81
C ALA A 34 -10.44 1.06 17.14
N ALA A 35 -10.19 -0.25 17.16
CA ALA A 35 -10.32 -1.08 18.36
C ALA A 35 -9.07 -1.05 19.26
N GLU A 36 -7.93 -0.58 18.76
CA GLU A 36 -6.63 -0.67 19.44
C GLU A 36 -6.31 0.54 20.35
N GLY A 37 -7.25 1.48 20.51
CA GLY A 37 -7.09 2.65 21.39
C GLY A 37 -6.20 3.75 20.78
N PRO A 38 -5.95 4.88 21.48
CA PRO A 38 -5.05 5.92 21.00
C PRO A 38 -3.65 5.32 20.85
N GLU A 39 -3.29 5.06 19.59
CA GLU A 39 -2.01 4.46 19.21
C GLU A 39 -0.90 5.35 19.77
N ARG A 40 0.01 4.73 20.52
CA ARG A 40 1.20 5.41 21.03
C ARG A 40 2.06 5.72 19.80
N VAL A 41 1.96 6.95 19.30
CA VAL A 41 2.63 7.38 18.06
C VAL A 41 4.13 7.32 18.27
N ASP A 42 4.75 6.28 17.71
CA ASP A 42 6.20 6.19 17.61
C ASP A 42 6.64 7.02 16.41
N MET A 43 7.11 8.24 16.67
CA MET A 43 7.62 9.15 15.64
C MET A 43 8.75 8.51 14.82
N ALA A 44 9.53 7.59 15.41
CA ALA A 44 10.59 6.92 14.64
C ALA A 44 10.01 5.97 13.58
N SER A 45 8.85 5.38 13.84
CA SER A 45 8.15 4.52 12.90
C SER A 45 7.42 5.32 11.82
N GLU A 46 6.83 6.47 12.17
CA GLU A 46 6.22 7.40 11.21
C GLU A 46 7.27 7.97 10.23
N ASP A 47 8.43 8.40 10.74
CA ASP A 47 9.52 8.97 9.93
C ASP A 47 10.32 7.92 9.14
N ALA A 48 10.05 6.62 9.33
CA ALA A 48 10.88 5.56 8.78
C ALA A 48 10.92 5.60 7.24
N LEU A 49 9.80 5.96 6.60
CA LEU A 49 9.68 6.04 5.14
C LEU A 49 10.41 7.25 4.55
N ASP A 50 10.49 8.36 5.30
CA ASP A 50 11.14 9.60 4.84
C ASP A 50 12.67 9.46 4.75
N ARG A 51 13.23 8.53 5.53
CA ARG A 51 14.67 8.24 5.59
C ARG A 51 15.15 7.34 4.44
N ILE A 52 14.25 6.76 3.66
CA ILE A 52 14.61 5.85 2.57
C ILE A 52 15.19 6.65 1.40
N PRO A 53 16.37 6.26 0.89
CA PRO A 53 16.94 6.88 -0.30
C PRO A 53 16.12 6.55 -1.54
N GLU A 54 16.14 7.43 -2.56
CA GLU A 54 15.50 7.11 -3.85
C GLU A 54 16.13 5.87 -4.48
N GLY A 55 15.28 4.96 -4.98
CA GLY A 55 15.70 3.66 -5.52
C GLY A 55 15.06 2.49 -4.79
N ALA A 56 15.66 1.31 -4.89
CA ALA A 56 15.26 0.14 -4.13
C ALA A 56 16.51 -0.64 -3.70
N ASP A 57 16.50 -1.14 -2.47
CA ASP A 57 17.54 -2.02 -1.94
C ASP A 57 16.91 -3.27 -1.33
N LEU A 58 17.64 -4.38 -1.39
CA LEU A 58 17.26 -5.64 -0.78
C LEU A 58 18.48 -6.22 -0.07
N ARG A 59 18.34 -6.40 1.25
CA ARG A 59 19.36 -7.01 2.09
C ARG A 59 18.86 -8.34 2.62
N ALA A 60 19.50 -9.43 2.19
CA ALA A 60 19.25 -10.75 2.73
C ALA A 60 20.31 -11.14 3.76
N ASP A 61 19.86 -11.73 4.86
CA ASP A 61 20.67 -12.42 5.86
C ASP A 61 20.20 -13.89 5.95
N PRO A 62 20.75 -14.76 5.09
CA PRO A 62 20.36 -16.17 5.04
C PRO A 62 20.68 -16.92 6.33
N ALA A 63 21.75 -16.53 7.04
CA ALA A 63 22.18 -17.17 8.28
C ALA A 63 21.12 -17.03 9.38
N ASN A 64 20.44 -15.88 9.43
CA ASN A 64 19.34 -15.61 10.36
C ASN A 64 17.94 -15.81 9.76
N GLY A 65 17.87 -16.29 8.51
CA GLY A 65 16.63 -16.49 7.78
C GLY A 65 15.81 -15.22 7.64
N ARG A 66 16.46 -14.11 7.26
CA ARG A 66 15.83 -12.79 7.16
C ARG A 66 16.12 -12.14 5.81
N ALA A 67 15.16 -11.40 5.29
CA ALA A 67 15.39 -10.41 4.25
C ALA A 67 14.66 -9.10 4.57
N ASP A 68 15.31 -7.99 4.30
CA ASP A 68 14.75 -6.66 4.37
C ASP A 68 14.78 -6.05 2.98
N ALA A 69 13.73 -5.30 2.65
CA ALA A 69 13.64 -4.57 1.40
C ALA A 69 13.14 -3.15 1.68
N GLU A 70 13.69 -2.20 0.95
CA GLU A 70 13.25 -0.81 0.99
C GLU A 70 13.17 -0.26 -0.44
N GLY A 71 12.27 0.70 -0.65
CA GLY A 71 12.25 1.41 -1.91
C GLY A 71 11.46 2.70 -1.85
N ARG A 72 11.94 3.69 -2.61
CA ARG A 72 11.32 5.00 -2.79
C ARG A 72 11.34 5.39 -4.26
N TRP A 73 10.20 5.85 -4.73
CA TRP A 73 9.97 6.27 -6.10
C TRP A 73 9.32 7.65 -6.09
N ARG A 74 9.95 8.61 -6.79
CA ARG A 74 9.45 9.99 -6.90
C ARG A 74 9.43 10.43 -8.35
N ARG A 75 8.27 10.79 -8.88
CA ARG A 75 8.14 11.25 -10.27
C ARG A 75 7.20 12.42 -10.37
N VAL A 76 7.61 13.39 -11.18
CA VAL A 76 6.76 14.52 -11.57
C VAL A 76 6.12 14.20 -12.90
N VAL A 77 4.80 14.09 -12.94
CA VAL A 77 4.01 13.85 -14.15
C VAL A 77 3.34 15.17 -14.55
N ARG A 78 3.51 15.58 -15.81
CA ARG A 78 2.85 16.78 -16.36
C ARG A 78 1.77 16.35 -17.34
N LEU A 79 0.52 16.70 -17.07
CA LEU A 79 -0.63 16.42 -17.93
C LEU A 79 -1.40 17.74 -18.17
N GLY A 80 -1.45 18.18 -19.42
CA GLY A 80 -2.29 19.32 -19.84
C GLY A 80 -1.98 20.67 -19.16
N GLY A 81 -0.74 20.91 -18.74
CA GLY A 81 -0.33 22.17 -18.08
C GLY A 81 -0.34 22.13 -16.55
N HIS A 82 -0.86 21.06 -15.93
CA HIS A 82 -0.76 20.82 -14.49
C HIS A 82 0.34 19.80 -14.20
N GLY A 83 1.18 20.08 -13.20
CA GLY A 83 2.21 19.16 -12.70
C GLY A 83 1.73 18.47 -11.43
N LEU A 84 1.80 17.14 -11.41
CA LEU A 84 1.54 16.31 -10.24
C LEU A 84 2.86 15.65 -9.82
N GLU A 85 3.31 15.90 -8.58
CA GLU A 85 4.39 15.14 -7.97
C GLU A 85 3.79 13.92 -7.28
N ILE A 86 4.26 12.74 -7.69
CA ILE A 86 3.89 11.47 -7.09
C ILE A 86 5.10 10.95 -6.35
N GLU A 87 4.94 10.72 -5.05
CA GLU A 87 5.94 10.07 -4.21
C GLU A 87 5.33 8.83 -3.56
N ALA A 88 6.08 7.72 -3.62
CA ALA A 88 5.74 6.47 -2.98
C ALA A 88 6.98 5.87 -2.32
N ALA A 89 6.85 5.43 -1.08
CA ALA A 89 7.89 4.74 -0.33
C ALA A 89 7.33 3.47 0.33
N ALA A 90 8.16 2.44 0.45
CA ALA A 90 7.79 1.17 1.06
C ALA A 90 8.96 0.53 1.81
N LEU A 91 8.64 -0.12 2.94
CA LEU A 91 9.54 -0.98 3.71
C LEU A 91 8.93 -2.37 3.83
N GLY A 92 9.76 -3.39 3.67
CA GLY A 92 9.39 -4.79 3.81
C GLY A 92 10.40 -5.54 4.67
N ARG A 93 9.90 -6.42 5.54
CA ARG A 93 10.73 -7.35 6.32
C ARG A 93 10.12 -8.74 6.28
N LEU A 94 10.93 -9.70 5.89
CA LEU A 94 10.57 -11.10 5.86
C LEU A 94 11.52 -11.88 6.79
N ARG A 95 10.96 -12.75 7.64
CA ARG A 95 11.72 -13.65 8.50
C ARG A 95 11.13 -15.04 8.42
N TRP A 96 11.95 -16.03 8.12
CA TRP A 96 11.59 -17.43 8.06
C TRP A 96 12.35 -18.22 9.12
N ARG A 97 11.65 -19.15 9.77
CA ARG A 97 12.23 -20.10 10.72
C ARG A 97 11.78 -21.49 10.32
N LYS A 98 12.71 -22.45 10.37
CA LYS A 98 12.40 -23.86 10.18
C LYS A 98 11.75 -24.36 11.48
N VAL A 99 10.51 -24.82 11.37
CA VAL A 99 9.74 -25.48 12.45
C VAL A 99 9.50 -26.93 12.06
#